data_AF-A0A9V1F0H7-F1
#
_entry.id   AF-A0A9V1F0H7-F1
#
_cell.length_a   1.000
_cell.length_b   1.000
_cell.length_c   1.000
_cell.angle_alpha   90.00
_cell.angle_beta   90.00
_cell.angle_gamma   90.00
#
_symmetry.space_group_name_H-M   'P 1'
#
loop_
_entity.id
_entity.type
_entity.pdbx_description
1 polymer ?
#
loop_
_entity_poly.entity_id
_entity_poly.type
_entity_poly.pdbx_seq_one_letter_code
_entity_poly.pdbx_strand_id
1 'polypeptide(L)'
;MYHRGPPGRMATMGSLLGLLRQHMLMGAAPACRHLHLSSQIADSNRASLTRVRRQAYARLYPVLLVKQDGSTIHIRYREPRRMLEMPVDLDALSPEERRARFRKRMAQLTEQKQQEPELGDDFDVERYKQFWTKK
;
A
#
# COMPACT_ATOMS: atom_id res chain seq x y z
N MET A 1 -38.35 -2.39 55.91
CA MET A 1 -39.44 -2.64 54.94
C MET A 1 -39.50 -1.46 53.99
N TYR A 2 -39.03 -1.63 52.75
CA TYR A 2 -39.11 -0.58 51.72
C TYR A 2 -39.90 -1.12 50.54
N HIS A 3 -40.97 -0.41 50.21
CA HIS A 3 -41.95 -0.75 49.19
C HIS A 3 -41.36 -0.69 47.77
N ARG A 4 -41.63 -1.73 46.98
CA ARG A 4 -41.45 -1.75 45.52
C ARG A 4 -42.51 -0.85 44.87
N GLY A 5 -42.09 0.16 44.11
CA GLY A 5 -42.91 0.85 43.13
C GLY A 5 -42.87 0.14 41.76
N PRO A 6 -43.96 0.12 40.97
CA PRO A 6 -44.03 -0.58 39.68
C PRO A 6 -43.36 0.21 38.53
N PRO A 7 -42.88 -0.48 37.47
CA PRO A 7 -42.26 0.17 36.32
C PRO A 7 -43.30 0.86 35.42
N GLY A 8 -43.13 2.17 35.23
CA GLY A 8 -43.89 2.96 34.27
C GLY A 8 -43.60 2.53 32.84
N ARG A 9 -44.64 2.10 32.14
CA ARG A 9 -44.66 1.87 30.69
C ARG A 9 -44.51 3.21 29.98
N MET A 10 -43.40 3.43 29.27
CA MET A 10 -43.26 4.58 28.37
C MET A 10 -43.77 4.21 26.98
N ALA A 11 -44.78 4.94 26.55
CA ALA A 11 -45.47 4.83 25.28
C ALA A 11 -44.55 5.16 24.10
N THR A 12 -44.73 4.39 23.02
CA THR A 12 -44.16 4.63 21.69
C THR A 12 -44.68 5.95 21.13
N MET A 13 -43.80 6.93 20.93
CA MET A 13 -44.14 8.18 20.24
C MET A 13 -44.31 7.90 18.75
N GLY A 14 -45.53 8.11 18.26
CA GLY A 14 -45.89 7.98 16.85
C GLY A 14 -45.13 8.99 15.99
N SER A 15 -44.50 8.47 14.94
CA SER A 15 -43.88 9.24 13.86
C SER A 15 -44.96 9.72 12.91
N LEU A 16 -45.26 11.02 12.92
CA LEU A 16 -46.06 11.70 11.90
C LEU A 16 -45.12 12.64 11.14
N LEU A 17 -44.51 12.14 10.05
CA LEU A 17 -43.85 12.98 9.07
C LEU A 17 -44.64 12.90 7.77
N GLY A 18 -45.13 14.07 7.38
CA GLY A 18 -46.18 14.28 6.39
C GLY A 18 -45.79 13.86 4.98
N LEU A 19 -46.82 13.37 4.29
CA LEU A 19 -46.88 13.15 2.85
C LEU A 19 -46.73 14.48 2.11
N LEU A 20 -45.57 14.75 1.52
CA LEU A 20 -45.44 15.83 0.55
C LEU A 20 -45.88 15.32 -0.84
N ARG A 21 -47.07 15.75 -1.23
CA ARG A 21 -47.75 15.47 -2.50
C ARG A 21 -46.92 16.01 -3.67
N GLN A 22 -46.46 15.12 -4.55
CA GLN A 22 -45.76 15.49 -5.79
C GLN A 22 -46.76 16.07 -6.80
N HIS A 23 -46.57 17.32 -7.22
CA HIS A 23 -47.26 17.89 -8.37
C HIS A 23 -46.63 17.34 -9.65
N MET A 24 -47.35 16.45 -10.35
CA MET A 24 -47.04 16.12 -11.74
C MET A 24 -47.42 17.29 -12.65
N LEU A 25 -46.43 17.92 -13.27
CA LEU A 25 -46.64 18.67 -14.50
C LEU A 25 -46.38 17.71 -15.66
N MET A 26 -47.47 17.33 -16.33
CA MET A 26 -47.46 16.52 -17.54
C MET A 26 -47.04 17.43 -18.71
N GLY A 27 -45.74 17.59 -18.89
CA GLY A 27 -45.14 18.21 -20.07
C GLY A 27 -44.63 17.12 -21.01
N ALA A 28 -45.13 17.09 -22.24
CA ALA A 28 -44.64 16.17 -23.27
C ALA A 28 -43.16 16.46 -23.57
N ALA A 29 -42.26 15.59 -23.12
CA ALA A 29 -40.85 15.67 -23.46
C ALA A 29 -40.65 15.23 -24.93
N PRO A 30 -39.80 15.92 -25.71
CA PRO A 30 -39.52 15.52 -27.09
C PRO A 30 -38.91 14.11 -27.11
N ALA A 31 -39.28 13.35 -28.14
CA ALA A 31 -38.83 11.99 -28.38
C ALA A 31 -37.32 11.85 -28.09
N CYS A 32 -36.98 10.93 -27.17
CA CYS A 32 -35.62 10.56 -26.87
C CYS A 32 -34.91 10.16 -28.17
N ARG A 33 -34.07 11.06 -28.69
CA ARG A 33 -33.07 10.72 -29.70
C ARG A 33 -32.22 9.63 -29.10
N HIS A 34 -32.23 8.45 -29.74
CA HIS A 34 -31.41 7.32 -29.35
C HIS A 34 -29.96 7.79 -29.19
N LEU A 35 -29.52 7.90 -27.94
CA LEU A 35 -28.11 8.03 -27.64
C LEU A 35 -27.50 6.72 -28.10
N HIS A 36 -26.62 6.80 -29.09
CA HIS A 36 -25.78 5.70 -29.53
C HIS A 36 -24.96 5.24 -28.33
N LEU A 37 -25.47 4.28 -27.56
CA LEU A 37 -24.75 3.64 -26.47
C LEU A 37 -23.51 3.05 -27.10
N SER A 38 -22.37 3.66 -26.78
CA SER A 38 -21.06 3.35 -27.33
C SER A 38 -20.80 1.84 -27.27
N SER A 39 -20.08 1.34 -28.29
CA SER A 39 -19.36 0.06 -28.26
C SER A 39 -18.90 -0.26 -26.84
N GLN A 40 -19.03 -1.53 -26.44
CA GLN A 40 -18.71 -2.05 -25.12
C GLN A 40 -17.21 -1.89 -24.82
N ILE A 41 -16.79 -0.66 -24.52
CA ILE A 41 -15.41 -0.30 -24.21
C ILE A 41 -15.09 -0.91 -22.85
N ALA A 42 -14.09 -1.78 -22.83
CA ALA A 42 -13.60 -2.42 -21.62
C ALA A 42 -12.73 -1.42 -20.83
N ASP A 43 -13.35 -0.47 -20.15
CA ASP A 43 -12.64 0.48 -19.30
C ASP A 43 -12.27 -0.12 -17.94
N SER A 44 -11.00 -0.04 -17.57
CA SER A 44 -10.51 -0.49 -16.25
C SER A 44 -11.16 0.29 -15.09
N ASN A 45 -11.68 1.49 -15.36
CA ASN A 45 -12.32 2.33 -14.36
C ASN A 45 -13.75 1.87 -14.00
N ARG A 46 -14.40 1.07 -14.85
CA ARG A 46 -15.83 0.68 -14.72
C ARG A 46 -16.18 0.08 -13.37
N ALA A 47 -15.27 -0.66 -12.75
CA ALA A 47 -15.46 -1.30 -11.44
C ALA A 47 -14.38 -0.91 -10.41
N SER A 48 -13.63 0.16 -10.66
CA SER A 48 -12.51 0.58 -9.80
C SER A 48 -12.97 1.26 -8.50
N LEU A 49 -14.02 2.07 -8.56
CA LEU A 49 -14.56 2.84 -7.43
C LEU A 49 -15.48 1.96 -6.58
N THR A 50 -14.94 1.42 -5.48
CA THR A 50 -15.67 0.46 -4.62
C THR A 50 -15.47 0.75 -3.14
N ARG A 51 -16.29 0.13 -2.28
CA ARG A 51 -16.14 0.15 -0.80
C ARG A 51 -16.24 -1.26 -0.21
N VAL A 52 -15.74 -1.45 1.00
CA VAL A 52 -15.91 -2.72 1.74
C VAL A 52 -17.39 -2.89 2.10
N ARG A 53 -18.00 -4.01 1.72
CA ARG A 53 -19.43 -4.32 1.94
C ARG A 53 -19.66 -5.22 3.17
N ARG A 54 -18.89 -5.03 4.23
CA ARG A 54 -19.06 -5.74 5.52
C ARG A 54 -19.60 -4.78 6.57
N GLN A 55 -20.42 -5.27 7.51
CA GLN A 55 -21.01 -4.46 8.58
C GLN A 55 -19.94 -3.95 9.56
N ALA A 56 -19.04 -4.84 10.00
CA ALA A 56 -17.89 -4.50 10.82
C ALA A 56 -16.60 -4.85 10.08
N TYR A 57 -15.69 -3.89 9.94
CA TYR A 57 -14.37 -4.08 9.34
C TYR A 57 -13.36 -3.07 9.91
N ALA A 58 -12.10 -3.49 10.05
CA ALA A 58 -11.02 -2.60 10.43
C ALA A 58 -10.68 -1.63 9.29
N ARG A 59 -10.16 -0.45 9.62
CA ARG A 59 -9.71 0.54 8.63
C ARG A 59 -8.62 -0.07 7.74
N LEU A 60 -8.77 0.11 6.43
CA LEU A 60 -7.76 -0.27 5.44
C LEU A 60 -7.28 0.98 4.71
N TYR A 61 -6.00 1.02 4.39
CA TYR A 61 -5.33 2.12 3.73
C TYR A 61 -4.99 1.74 2.29
N PRO A 62 -5.08 2.68 1.33
CA PRO A 62 -4.59 2.46 -0.02
C PRO A 62 -3.06 2.39 -0.01
N VAL A 63 -2.51 1.31 -0.57
CA VAL A 63 -1.08 1.05 -0.62
C VAL A 63 -0.70 0.63 -2.04
N LEU A 64 0.44 1.12 -2.52
CA LEU A 64 1.01 0.71 -3.80
C LEU A 64 1.75 -0.63 -3.65
N LEU A 65 1.28 -1.69 -4.30
CA LEU A 65 1.98 -2.97 -4.37
C LEU A 65 2.79 -3.03 -5.66
N VAL A 66 4.11 -3.13 -5.54
CA VAL A 66 5.06 -3.33 -6.62
C VAL A 66 5.27 -4.83 -6.79
N LYS A 67 5.02 -5.34 -8.00
CA LYS A 67 5.26 -6.74 -8.35
C LYS A 67 6.73 -6.99 -8.68
N GLN A 68 7.11 -8.26 -8.79
CA GLN A 68 8.44 -8.70 -9.25
C GLN A 68 8.81 -8.12 -10.62
N ASP A 69 7.82 -7.93 -11.50
CA ASP A 69 7.98 -7.35 -12.84
C ASP A 69 8.14 -5.82 -12.83
N GLY A 70 8.07 -5.18 -11.66
CA GLY A 70 8.03 -3.72 -11.50
C GLY A 70 6.68 -3.07 -11.76
N SER A 71 5.68 -3.84 -12.21
CA SER A 71 4.30 -3.35 -12.35
C SER A 71 3.68 -2.99 -10.99
N THR A 72 2.78 -2.01 -10.98
CA THR A 72 2.21 -1.46 -9.74
C THR A 72 0.69 -1.53 -9.72
N ILE A 73 0.14 -1.89 -8.56
CA ILE A 73 -1.31 -1.94 -8.35
C ILE A 73 -1.68 -1.35 -6.98
N HIS A 74 -2.82 -0.67 -6.92
CA HIS A 74 -3.35 -0.13 -5.68
C HIS A 74 -4.16 -1.20 -4.95
N ILE A 75 -3.75 -1.51 -3.72
CA ILE A 75 -4.46 -2.46 -2.85
C ILE A 75 -4.84 -1.80 -1.53
N ARG A 76 -5.81 -2.41 -0.83
CA ARG A 76 -6.18 -1.99 0.53
C ARG A 76 -5.45 -2.84 1.56
N TYR A 77 -4.63 -2.23 2.39
CA TYR A 77 -3.80 -2.91 3.40
C TYR A 77 -4.14 -2.47 4.82
N ARG A 78 -3.76 -3.28 5.82
CA ARG A 78 -4.10 -3.03 7.24
C ARG A 78 -3.32 -1.85 7.81
N GLU A 79 -2.05 -1.76 7.46
CA GLU A 79 -1.16 -0.71 7.94
C GLU A 79 -1.04 0.42 6.90
N PRO A 80 -0.90 1.68 7.35
CA PRO A 80 -0.74 2.83 6.47
C PRO A 80 0.70 2.91 5.90
N ARG A 81 1.10 1.92 5.12
CA ARG A 81 2.39 1.91 4.40
C ARG A 81 2.22 2.62 3.06
N ARG A 82 3.25 3.34 2.59
CA ARG A 82 3.19 4.01 1.27
C ARG A 82 3.27 2.99 0.12
N MET A 83 4.17 2.02 0.25
CA MET A 83 4.48 1.05 -0.79
C MET A 83 4.89 -0.28 -0.18
N LEU A 84 4.58 -1.36 -0.89
CA LEU A 84 5.00 -2.74 -0.61
C LEU A 84 5.69 -3.31 -1.84
N GLU A 85 6.83 -3.95 -1.65
CA GLU A 85 7.57 -4.61 -2.73
C GLU A 85 7.42 -6.12 -2.60
N MET A 86 7.00 -6.77 -3.68
CA MET A 86 6.93 -8.22 -3.74
C MET A 86 8.33 -8.78 -4.00
N PRO A 87 8.88 -9.62 -3.09
CA PRO A 87 10.20 -10.18 -3.28
C PRO A 87 10.21 -11.13 -4.48
N VAL A 88 11.39 -11.27 -5.09
CA VAL A 88 11.62 -12.28 -6.14
C VAL A 88 11.61 -13.65 -5.50
N ASP A 89 10.84 -14.56 -6.09
CA ASP A 89 10.82 -15.96 -5.68
C ASP A 89 12.11 -16.66 -6.12
N LEU A 90 12.84 -17.26 -5.18
CA LEU A 90 14.11 -17.94 -5.48
C LEU A 90 13.90 -19.32 -6.07
N ASP A 91 12.77 -19.96 -5.79
CA ASP A 91 12.48 -21.33 -6.21
C ASP A 91 12.07 -21.39 -7.67
N ALA A 92 11.38 -20.35 -8.16
CA ALA A 92 11.01 -20.19 -9.55
C ALA A 92 12.17 -19.84 -10.50
N LEU A 93 13.31 -19.38 -9.97
CA LEU A 93 14.48 -19.00 -10.80
C LEU A 93 15.21 -20.23 -11.35
N SER A 94 15.78 -20.08 -12.54
CA SER A 94 16.71 -21.06 -13.10
C SER A 94 17.94 -21.22 -12.19
N PRO A 95 18.56 -22.41 -12.13
CA PRO A 95 19.72 -22.67 -11.26
C PRO A 95 20.90 -21.75 -11.60
N GLU A 96 21.04 -21.35 -12.86
CA GLU A 96 22.08 -20.44 -13.33
C GLU A 96 21.86 -19.01 -12.83
N GLU A 97 20.64 -18.49 -12.95
CA GLU A 97 20.28 -17.17 -12.44
C GLU A 97 20.40 -17.09 -10.92
N ARG A 98 20.00 -18.16 -10.22
CA ARG A 98 20.14 -18.26 -8.77
C ARG A 98 21.61 -18.16 -8.36
N ARG A 99 22.51 -18.88 -9.03
CA ARG A 99 23.97 -18.80 -8.81
C ARG A 99 24.52 -17.42 -9.14
N ALA A 100 24.09 -16.80 -10.24
CA ALA A 100 24.52 -15.45 -10.62
C ALA A 100 24.12 -14.41 -9.57
N ARG A 101 22.88 -14.46 -9.06
CA ARG A 101 22.41 -13.60 -7.98
C ARG A 101 23.18 -13.82 -6.68
N PHE A 102 23.44 -15.08 -6.31
CA PHE A 102 24.24 -15.39 -5.14
C PHE A 102 25.66 -14.80 -5.23
N ARG A 103 26.32 -14.97 -6.38
CA ARG A 103 27.64 -14.35 -6.65
C ARG A 103 27.60 -12.83 -6.53
N LYS A 104 26.60 -12.17 -7.13
CA LYS A 104 26.43 -10.71 -7.02
C LYS A 104 26.24 -10.26 -5.57
N ARG A 105 25.45 -10.98 -4.78
CA ARG A 105 25.25 -10.68 -3.36
C ARG A 105 26.53 -10.86 -2.54
N MET A 106 27.28 -11.94 -2.79
CA MET A 106 28.54 -12.21 -2.09
C MET A 106 29.61 -11.18 -2.46
N ALA A 107 29.71 -10.78 -3.72
CA ALA A 107 30.63 -9.72 -4.16
C ALA A 107 30.37 -8.42 -3.41
N GLN A 108 29.12 -7.98 -3.32
CA GLN A 108 28.75 -6.76 -2.56
C GLN A 108 29.11 -6.86 -1.07
N LEU A 109 28.91 -8.02 -0.44
CA LEU A 109 29.30 -8.24 0.96
C LEU A 109 30.82 -8.23 1.15
N THR A 110 31.57 -8.77 0.20
CA THR A 110 33.04 -8.77 0.23
C THR A 110 33.58 -7.37 -0.01
N GLU A 111 33.04 -6.61 -0.95
CA GLU A 111 33.37 -5.19 -1.19
C GLU A 111 33.12 -4.34 0.06
N GLN A 112 31.99 -4.55 0.75
CA GLN A 112 31.71 -3.89 2.04
C GLN A 112 32.72 -4.26 3.14
N LYS A 113 33.27 -5.47 3.12
CA LYS A 113 34.31 -5.90 4.08
C LYS A 113 35.71 -5.43 3.69
N GLN A 114 35.98 -5.24 2.41
CA GLN A 114 37.26 -4.79 1.86
C GLN A 114 37.35 -3.27 1.76
N GLN A 115 36.39 -2.54 2.33
CA GLN A 115 36.40 -1.08 2.37
C GLN A 115 37.63 -0.62 3.17
N GLU A 116 38.63 -0.25 2.38
CA GLU A 116 40.05 -0.05 2.68
C GLU A 116 40.80 -1.31 3.14
N PRO A 117 41.61 -1.96 2.29
CA PRO A 117 42.81 -2.56 2.84
C PRO A 117 43.55 -1.42 3.52
N GLU A 118 43.67 -1.47 4.85
CA GLU A 118 44.69 -0.70 5.54
C GLU A 118 45.99 -1.05 4.83
N LEU A 119 46.46 -0.16 3.95
CA LEU A 119 47.77 -0.27 3.35
C LEU A 119 48.70 -0.10 4.54
N GLY A 120 49.09 -1.22 5.14
CA GLY A 120 50.03 -1.24 6.24
C GLY A 120 51.30 -0.56 5.74
N ASP A 121 51.50 0.68 6.15
CA ASP A 121 52.73 1.40 5.89
C ASP A 121 53.82 0.66 6.67
N ASP A 122 54.91 0.28 6.00
CA ASP A 122 56.10 -0.32 6.62
C ASP A 122 56.91 0.79 7.31
N PHE A 123 56.22 1.53 8.17
CA PHE A 123 56.75 2.69 8.85
C PHE A 123 57.65 2.24 10.00
N ASP A 124 58.95 2.22 9.73
CA ASP A 124 59.98 1.93 10.74
C ASP A 124 60.46 3.22 11.44
N VAL A 125 60.09 3.35 12.71
CA VAL A 125 60.46 4.50 13.56
C VAL A 125 61.99 4.63 13.68
N GLU A 126 62.73 3.52 13.68
CA GLU A 126 64.19 3.52 13.80
C GLU A 126 64.86 4.24 12.62
N ARG A 127 64.36 4.04 11.39
CA ARG A 127 64.89 4.65 10.16
C ARG A 127 64.73 6.17 10.10
N TYR A 128 63.73 6.73 10.78
CA TYR A 128 63.40 8.16 10.70
C TYR A 128 63.88 8.98 11.90
N LYS A 129 64.33 8.35 12.99
CA LYS A 129 64.91 9.03 14.17
C LYS A 129 66.07 9.98 13.81
N GLN A 130 66.84 9.66 12.79
CA GLN A 130 67.99 10.46 12.31
C GLN A 130 67.62 11.88 11.86
N PHE A 131 66.35 12.14 11.52
CA PHE A 131 65.89 13.44 11.05
C PHE A 131 65.27 14.32 12.16
N TRP A 132 65.14 13.80 13.39
CA TRP A 132 64.47 14.51 14.49
C TRP A 132 65.35 15.54 15.18
N THR A 133 66.67 15.36 15.15
CA THR A 133 67.63 16.34 15.67
C THR A 133 68.22 17.14 14.52
N LYS A 134 67.79 18.39 14.36
CA LYS A 134 68.46 19.35 13.47
C LYS A 134 69.71 19.91 14.15
N LYS A 135 70.85 19.82 13.47
CA LYS A 135 72.08 20.57 13.77
C LYS A 135 71.92 22.04 13.37
#